data_AF-A0A246F2Z7-F1
#
_entry.id   AF-A0A246F2Z7-F1
#
_cell.length_a   1.000
_cell.length_b   1.000
_cell.length_c   1.000
_cell.angle_alpha   90.00
_cell.angle_beta   90.00
_cell.angle_gamma   90.00
#
_symmetry.space_group_name_H-M   'P 1'
#
loop_
_entity.id
_entity.type
_entity.pdbx_description
1 polymer ?
#
loop_
_entity_poly.entity_id
_entity_poly.type
_entity_poly.pdbx_seq_one_letter_code
_entity_poly.pdbx_strand_id
1 'polypeptide(L)'
;DQTLRWSLGIIFLLFAAWILVPDKEGEIQNLSKHGVFLTTLISFFLAEMGDKTQLATVALGANYSSIWYVTIGSTVGMMGSNALAIFLGDALLKKIPMKFVRMGASFLFLIFGLGIIFGD
;
A
#
# COMPACT_ATOMS: atom_id res chain seq x y z
N ASP A 1 1.42 -19.42 -12.99
CA ASP A 1 0.38 -19.51 -11.94
C ASP A 1 0.90 -20.02 -10.61
N GLN A 2 1.45 -21.23 -10.53
CA GLN A 2 1.94 -21.78 -9.25
C GLN A 2 3.14 -21.01 -8.67
N THR A 3 4.15 -20.70 -9.49
CA THR A 3 5.33 -19.92 -9.04
C THR A 3 4.97 -18.52 -8.53
N LEU A 4 4.01 -17.86 -9.18
CA LEU A 4 3.51 -16.54 -8.77
C LEU A 4 2.81 -16.61 -7.42
N ARG A 5 1.92 -17.60 -7.22
CA ARG A 5 1.19 -17.82 -5.96
C ARG A 5 2.13 -18.09 -4.80
N TRP A 6 3.07 -19.01 -4.98
CA TRP A 6 4.05 -19.34 -3.95
C TRP A 6 4.93 -18.13 -3.60
N SER A 7 5.38 -17.37 -4.61
CA SER A 7 6.14 -16.13 -4.39
C SER A 7 5.34 -15.10 -3.58
N LEU A 8 4.11 -14.78 -4.01
CA LEU A 8 3.22 -13.85 -3.32
C LEU A 8 2.92 -14.30 -1.89
N GLY A 9 2.57 -15.57 -1.70
CA GLY A 9 2.27 -16.12 -0.38
C GLY A 9 3.45 -16.00 0.59
N ILE A 10 4.65 -16.37 0.14
CA ILE A 10 5.87 -16.25 0.94
C ILE A 10 6.15 -14.78 1.29
N ILE A 11 6.02 -13.86 0.33
CA ILE A 11 6.21 -12.42 0.57
C ILE A 11 5.24 -11.92 1.65
N PHE A 12 3.96 -12.28 1.58
CA PHE A 12 2.98 -11.90 2.59
C PHE A 12 3.30 -12.47 3.98
N LEU A 13 3.78 -13.71 4.07
CA LEU A 13 4.22 -14.30 5.33
C LEU A 13 5.46 -13.61 5.90
N LEU A 14 6.42 -13.24 5.05
CA LEU A 14 7.59 -12.46 5.45
C LEU A 14 7.17 -11.07 5.98
N PHE A 15 6.24 -10.39 5.32
CA PHE A 15 5.68 -9.13 5.81
C PHE A 15 4.96 -9.29 7.15
N ALA A 16 4.19 -10.38 7.33
CA ALA A 16 3.52 -10.67 8.60
C ALA A 16 4.51 -10.78 9.76
N ALA A 17 5.63 -11.48 9.55
CA ALA A 17 6.70 -11.61 10.53
C ALA A 17 7.46 -10.28 10.75
N TRP A 18 7.78 -9.57 9.66
CA TRP A 18 8.51 -8.31 9.71
C TRP A 18 7.76 -7.24 10.50
N ILE A 19 6.45 -7.11 10.29
CA ILE A 19 5.60 -6.12 10.95
C ILE A 19 5.66 -6.27 12.47
N LEU A 20 5.83 -7.47 13.02
CA LEU A 20 5.91 -7.67 14.47
C LEU A 20 7.20 -7.12 15.08
N VAL A 21 8.26 -6.93 14.29
CA VAL A 21 9.51 -6.33 14.75
C VAL A 21 9.23 -4.85 15.05
N PRO A 22 9.42 -4.41 16.31
CA PRO A 22 9.19 -3.02 16.64
C PRO A 22 10.19 -2.11 15.96
N ASP A 23 9.66 -1.13 15.22
CA ASP A 23 10.45 -0.02 14.72
C ASP A 23 11.21 0.60 15.90
N LYS A 24 12.53 0.65 15.75
CA LYS A 24 13.36 1.42 16.67
C LYS A 24 12.99 2.87 16.43
N GLU A 25 12.72 3.62 17.50
CA GLU A 25 12.63 5.07 17.46
C GLU A 25 14.04 5.62 17.14
N GLY A 26 14.43 5.51 15.87
CA GLY A 26 15.59 6.21 15.35
C GLY A 26 15.24 7.68 15.30
N GLU A 27 16.12 8.54 15.79
CA GLU A 27 16.05 9.97 15.51
C GLU A 27 15.80 10.13 14.01
N ILE A 28 14.77 10.91 13.64
CA ILE A 28 14.55 11.33 12.27
C ILE A 28 15.75 12.21 11.93
N GLN A 29 16.84 11.58 11.49
CA GLN A 29 17.98 12.29 10.97
C GLN A 29 17.44 13.10 9.79
N ASN A 30 17.64 14.42 9.83
CA ASN A 30 17.32 15.37 8.77
C ASN A 30 18.20 15.07 7.53
N LEU A 31 18.04 13.88 6.94
CA LEU A 31 18.83 13.38 5.81
C LEU A 31 18.35 13.97 4.49
N SER A 32 17.13 14.52 4.45
CA SER A 32 16.59 15.18 3.27
C SER A 32 16.71 16.70 3.41
N LYS A 33 17.51 17.32 2.53
CA LYS A 33 17.44 18.77 2.28
C LYS A 33 16.10 19.21 1.67
N HIS A 34 15.29 18.26 1.21
CA HIS A 34 13.97 18.49 0.64
C HIS A 34 12.90 18.28 1.71
N GLY A 35 11.93 19.20 1.81
CA GLY A 35 10.87 19.14 2.82
C GLY A 35 9.98 17.89 2.71
N VAL A 36 9.26 17.59 3.79
CA VAL A 36 8.38 16.41 3.96
C VAL A 36 7.48 16.16 2.75
N PHE A 37 6.93 17.21 2.15
CA PHE A 37 6.10 17.09 0.95
C PHE A 37 6.83 16.40 -0.21
N LEU A 38 8.04 16.83 -0.56
CA LEU A 38 8.77 16.27 -1.70
C LEU A 38 9.25 14.84 -1.41
N THR A 39 9.69 14.59 -0.17
CA THR A 39 10.09 13.24 0.26
C THR A 39 8.92 12.27 0.16
N THR A 40 7.75 12.64 0.68
CA THR A 40 6.54 11.81 0.60
C THR A 40 6.10 11.64 -0.85
N LEU A 41 6.12 12.70 -1.67
CA LEU A 41 5.73 12.65 -3.08
C LEU A 41 6.61 11.65 -3.85
N ILE A 42 7.93 11.75 -3.73
CA ILE A 42 8.85 10.85 -4.44
C ILE A 42 8.72 9.42 -3.92
N SER A 43 8.64 9.23 -2.60
CA SER A 43 8.53 7.89 -2.00
C SER A 43 7.25 7.18 -2.42
N PHE A 44 6.10 7.86 -2.36
CA PHE A 44 4.83 7.31 -2.83
C PHE A 44 4.85 7.08 -4.34
N PHE A 45 5.37 8.02 -5.12
CA PHE A 45 5.44 7.86 -6.58
C PHE A 45 6.22 6.59 -6.96
N LEU A 46 7.40 6.39 -6.36
CA LEU A 46 8.21 5.20 -6.61
C LEU A 46 7.55 3.92 -6.09
N ALA A 47 6.90 3.97 -4.92
CA ALA A 47 6.21 2.81 -4.35
C ALA A 47 4.99 2.36 -5.18
N GLU A 48 4.29 3.32 -5.80
CA GLU A 48 3.10 3.07 -6.61
C GLU A 48 3.43 2.80 -8.10
N MET A 49 4.68 3.00 -8.53
CA MET A 49 5.11 2.73 -9.90
C MET A 49 5.04 1.23 -10.21
N GLY A 50 4.25 0.85 -11.21
CA GLY A 50 4.08 -0.54 -11.64
C GLY A 50 3.02 -1.33 -10.86
N ASP A 51 2.20 -0.67 -10.04
CA ASP A 51 1.10 -1.34 -9.34
C ASP A 51 -0.01 -1.84 -10.30
N LYS A 52 -0.76 -2.84 -9.84
CA LYS A 52 -1.93 -3.40 -10.53
C LYS A 52 -2.96 -2.33 -10.90
N THR A 53 -3.08 -1.26 -10.11
CA THR A 53 -3.96 -0.14 -10.41
C THR A 53 -3.57 0.58 -11.71
N GLN A 54 -2.26 0.63 -12.04
CA GLN A 54 -1.79 1.19 -13.31
C GLN A 54 -2.18 0.30 -14.48
N LEU A 55 -2.01 -1.02 -14.37
CA LEU A 55 -2.45 -1.98 -15.39
C LEU A 55 -3.97 -1.92 -15.61
N ALA A 56 -4.75 -1.82 -14.53
CA ALA A 56 -6.20 -1.65 -14.61
C ALA A 56 -6.60 -0.35 -15.32
N THR A 57 -5.91 0.76 -15.02
CA THR A 57 -6.15 2.06 -15.66
C THR A 57 -5.82 2.01 -17.16
N VAL A 58 -4.70 1.38 -17.54
CA VAL A 58 -4.32 1.18 -18.95
C VAL A 58 -5.33 0.29 -19.67
N ALA A 59 -5.78 -0.80 -19.05
CA ALA A 59 -6.80 -1.68 -19.60
C ALA A 59 -8.15 -0.95 -19.80
N LEU A 60 -8.57 -0.14 -18.84
CA LEU A 60 -9.74 0.73 -18.98
C LEU A 60 -9.52 1.74 -20.12
N GLY A 61 -8.36 2.39 -20.16
CA GLY A 61 -8.00 3.35 -21.21
C GLY A 61 -8.02 2.76 -22.62
N ALA A 62 -7.71 1.46 -22.75
CA ALA A 62 -7.78 0.73 -24.01
C ALA A 62 -9.22 0.34 -24.41
N ASN A 63 -10.14 0.19 -23.44
CA ASN A 63 -11.54 -0.18 -23.70
C ASN A 63 -12.46 1.02 -23.93
N TYR A 64 -12.14 2.19 -23.39
CA TYR A 64 -12.94 3.41 -23.56
C TYR A 64 -12.40 4.28 -24.69
N SER A 65 -13.31 4.86 -25.48
CA SER A 65 -12.98 5.71 -26.63
C SER A 65 -12.32 7.05 -26.26
N SER A 66 -12.42 7.47 -24.98
CA SER A 66 -11.82 8.71 -24.48
C SER A 66 -10.91 8.46 -23.29
N ILE A 67 -9.61 8.45 -23.57
CA ILE A 67 -8.53 8.30 -22.60
C ILE A 67 -8.59 9.36 -21.48
N TRP A 68 -9.14 10.53 -21.79
CA TRP A 68 -9.24 11.67 -20.86
C TRP A 68 -10.18 11.38 -19.69
N TYR A 69 -11.34 10.77 -19.94
CA TYR A 69 -12.28 10.44 -18.86
C TYR A 69 -11.74 9.34 -17.95
N VAL A 70 -11.05 8.35 -18.51
CA VAL A 70 -10.41 7.29 -17.72
C VAL A 70 -9.31 7.88 -16.84
N THR A 71 -8.47 8.77 -17.40
CA THR A 71 -7.37 9.40 -16.68
C THR A 71 -7.86 10.30 -15.54
N ILE A 72 -8.87 11.15 -15.79
CA ILE A 72 -9.44 12.03 -14.77
C ILE A 72 -10.16 11.20 -13.70
N GLY A 73 -10.97 10.22 -14.12
CA GLY A 73 -11.72 9.36 -13.21
C GLY A 73 -10.81 8.55 -12.29
N SER A 74 -9.76 7.92 -12.83
CA SER A 74 -8.80 7.16 -12.02
C SER A 74 -8.02 8.05 -11.07
N THR A 75 -7.60 9.24 -11.53
CA THR A 75 -6.87 10.22 -10.71
C THR A 75 -7.73 10.68 -9.53
N VAL A 76 -8.97 11.12 -9.79
CA VAL A 76 -9.89 11.57 -8.74
C VAL A 76 -10.24 10.43 -7.78
N GLY A 77 -10.49 9.22 -8.31
CA GLY A 77 -10.77 8.04 -7.50
C GLY A 77 -9.62 7.70 -6.55
N MET A 78 -8.38 7.70 -7.06
CA MET A 78 -7.19 7.42 -6.25
C MET A 78 -6.93 8.51 -5.22
N MET A 79 -7.04 9.79 -5.60
CA MET A 79 -6.93 10.91 -4.65
C MET A 79 -7.98 10.82 -3.54
N GLY A 80 -9.22 10.49 -3.88
CA GLY A 80 -10.30 10.28 -2.91
C GLY A 80 -10.01 9.12 -1.96
N SER A 81 -9.57 7.98 -2.48
CA SER A 81 -9.19 6.81 -1.68
C SER A 81 -8.05 7.14 -0.70
N ASN A 82 -7.00 7.83 -1.17
CA ASN A 82 -5.86 8.21 -0.34
C ASN A 82 -6.24 9.23 0.73
N ALA A 83 -7.04 10.24 0.37
CA ALA A 83 -7.51 11.24 1.33
C ALA A 83 -8.36 10.60 2.44
N LEU A 84 -9.25 9.67 2.08
CA LEU A 84 -10.03 8.91 3.05
C LEU A 84 -9.14 8.05 3.96
N ALA A 85 -8.17 7.34 3.39
CA ALA A 85 -7.24 6.51 4.15
C ALA A 85 -6.43 7.33 5.16
N ILE A 86 -5.95 8.53 4.77
CA ILE A 86 -5.22 9.43 5.66
C ILE A 86 -6.12 9.97 6.77
N PHE A 87 -7.32 10.46 6.43
CA PHE A 87 -8.22 11.04 7.42
C PHE A 87 -8.71 10.01 8.45
N LEU A 88 -9.11 8.82 7.99
CA LEU A 88 -9.52 7.72 8.86
C LEU A 88 -8.33 7.17 9.66
N GLY A 89 -7.17 7.05 9.02
CA GLY A 89 -5.93 6.60 9.66
C GLY A 89 -5.54 7.52 10.81
N ASP A 90 -5.45 8.84 10.58
CA ASP A 90 -5.11 9.81 11.62
C ASP A 90 -6.12 9.77 12.79
N ALA A 91 -7.42 9.68 12.49
CA ALA A 91 -8.44 9.56 13.53
C ALA A 91 -8.33 8.24 14.34
N LEU A 92 -8.02 7.12 13.69
CA LEU A 92 -7.84 5.82 14.36
C LEU A 92 -6.57 5.80 15.21
N LEU A 93 -5.45 6.26 14.67
CA LEU A 93 -4.13 6.21 15.32
C LEU A 93 -4.05 7.08 16.57
N LYS A 94 -4.87 8.13 16.65
CA LYS A 94 -5.02 8.94 17.87
C LYS A 94 -5.72 8.20 19.02
N LYS A 95 -6.51 7.17 18.73
CA LYS A 95 -7.32 6.44 19.72
C LYS A 95 -6.80 5.04 20.01
N ILE A 96 -6.07 4.42 19.09
CA ILE A 96 -5.66 3.01 19.16
C ILE A 96 -4.14 2.93 19.30
N PRO A 97 -3.61 2.23 20.32
CA PRO A 97 -2.17 2.03 20.46
C PRO A 97 -1.58 1.33 19.24
N MET A 98 -0.42 1.80 18.77
CA MET A 98 0.29 1.25 17.59
C MET A 98 0.52 -0.27 17.65
N LYS A 99 0.64 -0.84 18.86
CA LYS A 99 0.75 -2.29 19.06
C LYS A 99 -0.44 -3.07 18.49
N PHE A 100 -1.66 -2.57 18.65
CA PHE A 100 -2.87 -3.23 18.14
C PHE A 100 -2.97 -3.11 16.62
N VAL A 101 -2.59 -1.95 16.07
CA VAL A 101 -2.54 -1.72 14.62
C VAL A 101 -1.55 -2.68 13.96
N ARG A 102 -0.35 -2.79 14.54
CA ARG A 102 0.70 -3.73 14.10
C ARG A 102 0.24 -5.18 14.16
N MET A 103 -0.40 -5.58 15.25
CA MET A 103 -0.91 -6.94 15.41
C MET A 103 -2.02 -7.25 14.41
N GLY A 104 -2.94 -6.31 14.17
CA GLY A 104 -3.98 -6.44 13.16
C GLY A 104 -3.42 -6.55 11.74
N ALA A 105 -2.44 -5.70 11.39
CA ALA A 105 -1.76 -5.76 10.10
C ALA A 105 -1.03 -7.10 9.91
N SER A 106 -0.24 -7.54 10.89
CA SER A 106 0.46 -8.83 10.85
C SER A 106 -0.52 -9.99 10.66
N PHE A 107 -1.64 -9.98 11.38
CA PHE A 107 -2.68 -11.01 11.26
C PHE A 107 -3.34 -11.03 9.87
N LEU A 108 -3.65 -9.85 9.30
CA LEU A 108 -4.16 -9.75 7.93
C LEU A 108 -3.17 -10.30 6.90
N PHE A 109 -1.89 -9.92 7.00
CA PHE A 109 -0.84 -10.44 6.12
C PHE A 109 -0.67 -11.95 6.27
N LEU A 110 -0.76 -12.49 7.48
CA LEU A 110 -0.72 -13.93 7.72
C LEU A 110 -1.89 -14.64 7.04
N ILE A 111 -3.12 -14.14 7.23
CA ILE A 111 -4.33 -14.72 6.61
C ILE A 111 -4.21 -14.70 5.10
N PHE A 112 -3.82 -13.57 4.50
CA PHE A 112 -3.66 -13.49 3.06
C PHE A 112 -2.54 -14.39 2.54
N GLY A 113 -1.39 -14.44 3.22
CA GLY A 113 -0.27 -15.30 2.84
C GLY A 113 -0.67 -16.79 2.84
N LEU A 114 -1.31 -17.26 3.91
CA LEU A 114 -1.81 -18.64 4.00
C LEU A 114 -2.93 -18.88 2.97
N GLY A 115 -3.86 -17.95 2.82
CA GLY A 115 -4.95 -18.04 1.86
C GLY A 115 -4.48 -18.12 0.41
N ILE A 116 -3.38 -17.45 0.05
CA ILE A 116 -2.79 -17.53 -1.29
C ILE A 116 -2.07 -18.87 -1.52
N ILE A 117 -1.47 -19.46 -0.48
CA ILE A 117 -0.74 -20.73 -0.59
C ILE A 117 -1.71 -21.91 -0.63
N PHE A 118 -2.76 -21.89 0.21
CA PHE A 118 -3.73 -22.98 0.33
C PHE A 118 -4.99 -22.79 -0.51
N GLY A 119 -5.21 -21.60 -1.05
CA GLY A 119 -6.30 -21.34 -1.98
C GLY A 119 -6.00 -21.95 -3.35
N ASP A 120 -6.86 -22.87 -3.77
CA ASP A 120 -6.83 -23.51 -5.10
C ASP A 120 -6.96 -22.54 -6.26
#